data_AF-A0A946G2X6-F1
#
_entry.id   AF-A0A946G2X6-F1
#
_cell.length_a   1.000
_cell.length_b   1.000
_cell.length_c   1.000
_cell.angle_alpha   90.00
_cell.angle_beta   90.00
_cell.angle_gamma   90.00
#
_symmetry.space_group_name_H-M   'P 1'
#
loop_
_entity.id
_entity.type
_entity.pdbx_description
1 polymer ?
#
loop_
_entity_poly.entity_id
_entity_poly.type
_entity_poly.pdbx_seq_one_letter_code
_entity_poly.pdbx_strand_id
1 'polypeptide(L)' 'MGNAYIVDACRTPRGIGKVGKGALAHLHPSYLGSTVLAALAERNDLNTAEV' A
#
# COMPACT_ATOMS: atom_id res chain seq x y z
N MET A 1 28.31 10.27 -5.22
CA MET A 1 27.10 10.23 -4.37
C MET A 1 25.97 9.73 -5.25
N GLY A 2 25.53 8.47 -5.12
CA GLY A 2 24.60 7.89 -6.10
C GLY A 2 24.00 6.55 -5.71
N ASN A 3 23.95 6.26 -4.40
CA ASN A 3 23.32 5.03 -3.94
C ASN A 3 21.86 5.34 -3.62
N ALA A 4 20.94 4.58 -4.22
CA ALA A 4 19.54 4.58 -3.86
C ALA A 4 19.29 3.44 -2.87
N TYR A 5 18.56 3.72 -1.81
CA TYR A 5 18.23 2.75 -0.77
C TYR A 5 16.72 2.51 -0.76
N ILE A 6 16.32 1.27 -0.52
CA ILE A 6 14.94 0.92 -0.21
C ILE A 6 14.80 0.96 1.31
N VAL A 7 14.02 1.92 1.80
CA VAL A 7 13.82 2.11 3.25
C VAL A 7 12.80 1.12 3.80
N ASP A 8 11.71 0.89 3.06
CA ASP A 8 10.66 -0.04 3.42
C ASP A 8 9.88 -0.50 2.18
N ALA A 9 9.18 -1.63 2.30
CA ALA A 9 8.25 -2.14 1.31
C ALA A 9 7.12 -2.93 1.98
N CYS A 10 5.87 -2.65 1.61
CA CYS A 10 4.71 -3.43 2.02
C CYS A 10 3.69 -3.56 0.89
N ARG A 11 2.66 -4.36 1.15
CA ARG A 11 1.61 -4.68 0.17
C ARG A 11 0.33 -5.08 0.87
N THR A 12 -0.78 -5.01 0.14
CA THR A 12 -2.01 -5.67 0.54
C THR A 12 -1.91 -7.20 0.37
N PRO A 13 -2.78 -7.97 1.04
CA PRO A 13 -3.01 -9.37 0.69
C PRO A 13 -3.52 -9.50 -0.75
N ARG A 14 -3.26 -10.64 -1.40
CA ARG A 14 -3.77 -10.89 -2.74
C ARG A 14 -5.21 -11.43 -2.67
N GLY A 15 -6.16 -10.67 -3.20
CA GLY A 15 -7.54 -11.11 -3.37
C GLY A 15 -7.77 -11.87 -4.69
N ILE A 16 -8.74 -12.77 -4.71
CA ILE A 16 -9.22 -13.39 -5.96
C ILE A 16 -10.02 -12.34 -6.76
N GLY A 17 -9.74 -12.18 -8.06
CA GLY A 17 -10.42 -11.21 -8.94
C GLY A 17 -11.82 -11.62 -9.40
N LYS A 18 -12.62 -12.29 -8.56
CA LYS A 18 -13.97 -12.77 -8.89
C LYS A 18 -14.99 -12.14 -7.95
N VAL A 19 -15.89 -11.31 -8.49
CA VAL A 19 -16.99 -10.71 -7.72
C VAL A 19 -17.82 -11.80 -7.03
N GLY A 20 -18.19 -11.57 -5.77
CA GLY A 20 -18.93 -12.54 -4.93
C GLY A 20 -18.08 -13.69 -4.34
N LYS A 21 -16.79 -13.80 -4.68
CA LYS A 21 -15.86 -14.79 -4.10
C LYS A 21 -14.57 -14.16 -3.57
N GLY A 22 -14.11 -13.08 -4.21
CA GLY A 22 -12.90 -12.38 -3.87
C GLY A 22 -13.07 -11.43 -2.70
N ALA A 23 -12.27 -11.61 -1.65
CA ALA A 23 -12.29 -10.74 -0.48
C ALA A 23 -12.06 -9.26 -0.80
N LEU A 24 -11.31 -8.94 -1.87
CA LEU A 24 -11.01 -7.56 -2.27
C LEU A 24 -11.77 -7.13 -3.54
N ALA A 25 -12.56 -8.02 -4.15
CA ALA A 25 -13.16 -7.78 -5.48
C ALA A 25 -14.25 -6.69 -5.48
N HIS A 26 -14.74 -6.29 -4.31
CA HIS A 26 -15.75 -5.25 -4.13
C HIS A 26 -15.14 -3.88 -3.79
N LEU A 27 -13.82 -3.81 -3.55
CA LEU A 27 -13.14 -2.57 -3.20
C LEU A 27 -12.70 -1.83 -4.46
N HIS A 28 -12.89 -0.51 -4.46
CA HIS A 28 -12.27 0.35 -5.45
C HIS A 28 -10.74 0.31 -5.28
N PRO A 29 -9.93 0.26 -6.35
CA PRO A 29 -8.47 0.15 -6.24
C PRO A 29 -7.80 1.23 -5.38
N SER A 30 -8.38 2.44 -5.32
CA SER A 30 -7.86 3.51 -4.45
C SER A 30 -7.84 3.14 -2.96
N TYR A 31 -8.75 2.28 -2.49
CA TYR A 31 -8.71 1.78 -1.10
C TYR A 31 -7.49 0.86 -0.88
N LEU A 32 -7.13 0.06 -1.87
CA LEU A 32 -5.94 -0.80 -1.77
C LEU A 32 -4.66 0.05 -1.76
N GLY A 33 -4.61 1.08 -2.61
CA GLY A 33 -3.52 2.04 -2.63
C GLY A 33 -3.36 2.81 -1.32
N SER A 34 -4.46 3.39 -0.81
CA SER A 34 -4.43 4.16 0.44
C SER A 34 -4.05 3.30 1.65
N THR A 35 -4.45 2.02 1.68
CA THR A 35 -4.07 1.07 2.74
C THR A 35 -2.55 0.93 2.83
N VAL A 36 -1.86 0.81 1.69
CA VAL A 36 -0.39 0.68 1.66
C VAL A 36 0.28 2.00 2.07
N LEU A 37 -0.20 3.12 1.55
CA LEU A 37 0.37 4.44 1.88
C LEU A 37 0.23 4.78 3.37
N ALA A 38 -0.94 4.51 3.96
CA ALA A 38 -1.17 4.70 5.39
C ALA A 38 -0.21 3.85 6.23
N ALA A 39 -0.04 2.56 5.88
CA ALA A 39 0.88 1.68 6.59
C ALA A 39 2.34 2.12 6.47
N LEU A 40 2.77 2.63 5.31
CA LEU A 40 4.14 3.15 5.14
C LEU A 40 4.40 4.39 6.01
N ALA A 41 3.43 5.31 6.07
CA ALA A 41 3.53 6.51 6.90
C ALA A 41 3.63 6.15 8.39
N GLU A 42 2.77 5.25 8.88
CA GLU A 42 2.76 4.82 10.29
C GLU A 42 4.02 4.04 10.68
N ARG A 43 4.49 3.11 9.84
CA ARG A 43 5.63 2.23 10.16
C ARG A 43 6.98 2.95 10.22
N ASN A 44 7.09 4.10 9.54
CA ASN A 44 8.34 4.82 9.38
C ASN A 44 8.29 6.25 9.93
N ASP A 45 7.17 6.65 10.56
CA ASP A 45 6.94 8.02 11.08
C ASP A 45 7.28 9.11 10.02
N LEU A 46 6.77 8.92 8.80
CA LEU A 46 7.12 9.80 7.67
C LEU A 46 6.43 11.16 7.79
N ASN A 47 7.19 12.23 7.58
CA ASN A 47 6.60 13.53 7.24
C ASN A 47 6.04 13.49 5.82
N THR A 48 4.74 13.23 5.69
CA THR A 48 4.09 13.05 4.38
C THR A 48 4.07 14.32 3.51
N ALA A 49 4.45 15.49 4.04
CA ALA A 49 4.56 16.73 3.25
C ALA A 49 5.85 16.79 2.41
N GLU A 50 6.82 15.91 2.66
CA GLU A 50 8.13 15.89 1.98
C GLU A 50 8.20 14.87 0.83
N VAL A 51 7.07 14.25 0.48
CA VAL A 51 6.94 13.22 -0.57
C VAL A 51 5.94 13.66 -1.63
#